data_AF-A0A5J4TTU1-F1
#
_entry.id   AF-A0A5J4TTU1-F1
#
_cell.length_a   1.000
_cell.length_b   1.000
_cell.length_c   1.000
_cell.angle_alpha   90.00
_cell.angle_beta   90.00
_cell.angle_gamma   90.00
#
_symmetry.space_group_name_H-M   'P 1'
#
loop_
_entity.id
_entity.type
_entity.pdbx_description
1 polymer ?
#
loop_
_entity_poly.entity_id
_entity_poly.type
_entity_poly.pdbx_seq_one_letter_code
_entity_poly.pdbx_strand_id
1 'polypeptide(L)'
;TDYLSDIFSVGIVTQELLTGRHPFESGTEQATIDRIKVGKPDQLPDFVPREMKELITAMLSHDADKRPTTKQIMEQDTIKLYLRMQEEKERMQEEKEKQQNEIAQLKQQLAKQQTQSDTSNAKPINIEPKQQRISTKPKVTSEPKIMIEPPVTQVTVTQVRKVLSPVESEVLQDVEVNGDTYTNKKDNHSTLLYNPVINKGIVTIEVLNVEDLIAVGIADESVRYGRNEGPWDRGWDKIVQYDLFGYIYHIGDEIKGNSKFNVDGSRIGME
;
A
#
# COMPACT_ATOMS: atom_id res chain seq x y z
N THR A 1 -4.35 -8.20 -40.30
CA THR A 1 -3.36 -7.73 -39.30
C THR A 1 -2.94 -8.94 -38.51
N ASP A 2 -1.65 -9.23 -38.44
CA ASP A 2 -1.19 -10.48 -37.81
C ASP A 2 -1.06 -10.30 -36.30
N TYR A 3 -2.14 -10.60 -35.57
CA TYR A 3 -2.23 -10.45 -34.12
C TYR A 3 -1.12 -11.21 -33.37
N LEU A 4 -0.56 -12.28 -33.95
CA LEU A 4 0.52 -13.05 -33.34
C LEU A 4 1.87 -12.33 -33.40
N SER A 5 2.05 -11.43 -34.38
CA SER A 5 3.20 -10.53 -34.43
C SER A 5 3.11 -9.47 -33.31
N ASP A 6 1.92 -8.97 -32.98
CA ASP A 6 1.73 -8.04 -31.85
C ASP A 6 2.06 -8.73 -30.52
N ILE A 7 1.64 -9.99 -30.31
CA ILE A 7 1.99 -10.77 -29.11
C ILE A 7 3.51 -10.92 -28.97
N PHE A 8 4.22 -11.14 -30.07
CA PHE A 8 5.68 -11.19 -30.06
C PHE A 8 6.28 -9.85 -29.64
N SER A 9 5.81 -8.74 -30.21
CA SER A 9 6.25 -7.39 -29.82
C SER A 9 5.98 -7.07 -28.35
N VAL A 10 4.83 -7.49 -27.80
CA VAL A 10 4.57 -7.34 -26.36
C VAL A 10 5.56 -8.18 -25.55
N GLY A 11 5.90 -9.39 -25.99
CA GLY A 11 6.91 -10.23 -25.32
C GLY A 11 8.28 -9.55 -25.28
N ILE A 12 8.68 -8.90 -26.37
CA ILE A 12 9.93 -8.11 -26.46
C ILE A 12 9.94 -7.00 -25.43
N VAL A 13 8.91 -6.15 -25.45
CA VAL A 13 8.78 -5.01 -24.52
C VAL A 13 8.73 -5.49 -23.08
N THR A 14 8.02 -6.58 -22.80
CA THR A 14 7.92 -7.12 -21.43
C THR A 14 9.27 -7.55 -20.89
N GLN A 15 10.07 -8.29 -21.66
CA GLN A 15 11.41 -8.68 -21.23
C GLN A 15 12.37 -7.49 -21.13
N GLU A 16 12.24 -6.52 -22.03
CA GLU A 16 13.05 -5.29 -21.99
C GLU A 16 12.75 -4.46 -20.73
N LEU A 17 11.48 -4.32 -20.34
CA LEU A 17 11.10 -3.65 -19.09
C LEU A 17 11.67 -4.35 -17.84
N LEU A 18 11.77 -5.68 -17.87
CA LEU A 18 12.32 -6.45 -16.75
C LEU A 18 13.85 -6.39 -16.66
N THR A 19 14.54 -6.35 -17.80
CA THR A 19 15.99 -6.53 -17.86
C THR A 19 16.77 -5.29 -18.26
N GLY A 20 16.08 -4.26 -18.76
CA GLY A 20 16.66 -3.06 -19.37
C GLY A 20 17.38 -3.32 -20.70
N ARG A 21 17.25 -4.51 -21.29
CA ARG A 21 17.93 -4.91 -22.52
C ARG A 21 16.99 -5.65 -23.47
N HIS A 22 17.19 -5.44 -24.76
CA HIS A 22 16.36 -6.08 -25.77
C HIS A 22 16.71 -7.58 -25.90
N PRO A 23 15.73 -8.52 -25.98
CA PRO A 23 15.98 -9.97 -25.87
C PRO A 23 16.89 -10.54 -26.95
N PHE A 24 16.91 -9.89 -28.12
CA PHE A 24 17.71 -10.29 -29.27
C PHE A 24 18.84 -9.30 -29.58
N GLU A 25 19.13 -8.36 -28.67
CA GLU A 25 20.13 -7.33 -28.89
C GLU A 25 21.49 -7.91 -29.32
N SER A 26 22.10 -7.26 -30.28
CA SER A 26 23.45 -7.53 -30.76
C SER A 26 24.12 -6.24 -31.19
N GLY A 27 25.42 -6.28 -31.47
CA GLY A 27 26.21 -5.08 -31.77
C GLY A 27 25.83 -4.37 -33.08
N THR A 28 25.02 -4.99 -33.96
CA THR A 28 24.52 -4.37 -35.20
C THR A 28 23.07 -4.76 -35.45
N GLU A 29 22.34 -3.93 -36.20
CA GLU A 29 20.96 -4.18 -36.60
C GLU A 29 20.81 -5.53 -37.33
N GLN A 30 21.69 -5.81 -38.31
CA GLN A 30 21.66 -7.07 -39.06
C GLN A 30 21.85 -8.28 -38.14
N ALA A 31 22.76 -8.20 -37.17
CA ALA A 31 22.97 -9.28 -36.22
C ALA A 31 21.78 -9.49 -35.28
N THR A 32 21.09 -8.42 -34.88
CA THR A 32 19.82 -8.49 -34.13
C THR A 32 18.72 -9.15 -34.96
N ILE A 33 18.56 -8.77 -36.22
CA ILE A 33 17.62 -9.40 -37.16
C ILE A 33 17.91 -10.90 -37.31
N ASP A 34 19.18 -11.27 -37.45
CA ASP A 34 19.56 -12.67 -37.60
C ASP A 34 19.30 -13.48 -36.32
N ARG A 35 19.47 -12.89 -35.13
CA ARG A 35 19.08 -13.51 -33.86
C ARG A 35 17.56 -13.72 -33.74
N ILE A 36 16.76 -12.75 -34.19
CA ILE A 36 15.29 -12.89 -34.23
C ILE A 36 14.90 -14.06 -35.14
N LYS A 37 15.50 -14.15 -36.34
CA LYS A 37 15.26 -15.28 -37.27
C LYS A 37 15.69 -16.63 -36.72
N VAL A 38 16.68 -16.67 -35.81
CA VAL A 38 17.10 -17.90 -35.13
C VAL A 38 16.16 -18.27 -33.98
N GLY A 39 15.41 -17.30 -33.44
CA GLY A 39 14.43 -17.54 -32.39
C GLY A 39 15.02 -17.88 -31.02
N LYS A 40 16.22 -17.36 -30.72
CA LYS A 40 16.91 -17.54 -29.42
C LYS A 40 17.02 -16.22 -28.66
N PRO A 41 16.04 -15.88 -27.81
CA PRO A 41 16.14 -14.72 -26.92
C PRO A 41 17.13 -14.99 -25.79
N ASP A 42 17.65 -13.92 -25.19
CA ASP A 42 18.42 -13.97 -23.96
C ASP A 42 17.58 -14.50 -22.79
N GLN A 43 18.22 -15.21 -21.87
CA GLN A 43 17.55 -15.81 -20.73
C GLN A 43 17.12 -14.76 -19.70
N LEU A 44 15.93 -14.97 -19.13
CA LEU A 44 15.41 -14.13 -18.06
C LEU A 44 16.14 -14.40 -16.71
N PRO A 45 16.53 -13.36 -15.97
CA PRO A 45 17.22 -13.50 -14.68
C PRO A 45 16.41 -14.23 -13.60
N ASP A 46 17.08 -14.72 -12.55
CA ASP A 46 16.45 -15.53 -11.49
C ASP A 46 15.44 -14.78 -10.61
N PHE A 47 15.51 -13.45 -10.53
CA PHE A 47 14.51 -12.66 -9.81
C PHE A 47 13.13 -12.67 -10.48
N VAL A 48 13.05 -13.01 -11.77
CA VAL A 48 11.77 -13.06 -12.50
C VAL A 48 11.02 -14.33 -12.08
N PRO A 49 9.78 -14.22 -11.55
CA PRO A 49 9.01 -15.39 -11.15
C PRO A 49 8.82 -16.39 -12.30
N ARG A 50 8.78 -17.68 -11.95
CA ARG A 50 8.69 -18.78 -12.92
C ARG A 50 7.51 -18.61 -13.89
N GLU A 51 6.33 -18.32 -13.39
CA GLU A 51 5.11 -18.16 -14.20
C GLU A 51 5.27 -17.04 -15.24
N MET A 52 5.89 -15.92 -14.84
CA MET A 52 6.18 -14.81 -15.74
C MET A 52 7.23 -15.18 -16.78
N LYS A 53 8.27 -15.95 -16.42
CA LYS A 53 9.25 -16.48 -17.37
C LYS A 53 8.60 -17.37 -18.42
N GLU A 54 7.71 -18.26 -17.99
CA GLU A 54 6.98 -19.18 -18.87
C GLU A 54 6.08 -18.41 -19.85
N LEU A 55 5.34 -17.41 -19.36
CA LEU A 55 4.49 -16.57 -20.20
C LEU A 55 5.29 -15.78 -21.26
N ILE A 56 6.36 -15.10 -20.85
CA ILE A 56 7.21 -14.31 -21.77
C ILE A 56 7.85 -15.23 -22.81
N THR A 57 8.34 -16.39 -22.39
CA THR A 57 8.92 -17.38 -23.30
C THR A 57 7.90 -17.85 -24.35
N ALA A 58 6.65 -18.07 -23.95
CA ALA A 58 5.58 -18.43 -24.87
C ALA A 58 5.27 -17.29 -25.87
N MET A 59 5.23 -16.03 -25.41
CA MET A 59 5.03 -14.86 -26.26
C MET A 59 6.17 -14.66 -27.28
N LEU A 60 7.41 -14.99 -26.89
CA LEU A 60 8.60 -14.92 -27.74
C LEU A 60 8.84 -16.19 -28.59
N SER A 61 7.89 -17.12 -28.64
CA SER A 61 8.00 -18.32 -29.47
C SER A 61 8.28 -17.96 -30.94
N HIS A 62 9.29 -18.60 -31.51
CA HIS A 62 9.61 -18.47 -32.94
C HIS A 62 8.46 -18.99 -33.82
N ASP A 63 7.78 -20.04 -33.34
CA ASP A 63 6.56 -20.57 -33.95
C ASP A 63 5.38 -19.70 -33.51
N ALA A 64 4.76 -18.99 -34.46
CA ALA A 64 3.70 -18.03 -34.22
C ALA A 64 2.45 -18.67 -33.59
N ASP A 65 2.10 -19.90 -34.01
CA ASP A 65 0.90 -20.60 -33.53
C ASP A 65 1.02 -21.09 -32.08
N LYS A 66 2.26 -21.11 -31.54
CA LYS A 66 2.52 -21.42 -30.13
C LYS A 66 2.44 -20.20 -29.21
N ARG A 67 2.34 -19.00 -29.77
CA ARG A 67 2.18 -17.79 -28.96
C ARG A 67 0.77 -17.76 -28.36
N PRO A 68 0.62 -17.35 -27.10
CA PRO A 68 -0.69 -17.27 -26.48
C PRO A 68 -1.54 -16.18 -27.13
N THR A 69 -2.85 -16.41 -27.17
CA THR A 69 -3.81 -15.36 -27.51
C THR A 69 -3.91 -14.32 -26.39
N THR A 70 -4.38 -13.12 -26.72
CA THR A 70 -4.69 -12.08 -25.71
C THR A 70 -5.63 -12.61 -24.63
N LYS A 71 -6.63 -13.41 -24.99
CA LYS A 71 -7.53 -14.05 -24.02
C LYS A 71 -6.79 -14.93 -23.02
N GLN A 72 -5.87 -15.78 -23.48
CA GLN A 72 -5.07 -16.65 -22.60
C GLN A 72 -4.12 -15.85 -21.69
N ILE A 73 -3.57 -14.74 -22.19
CA ILE A 73 -2.75 -13.82 -21.38
C ILE A 73 -3.61 -13.18 -20.29
N MET A 74 -4.78 -12.63 -20.65
CA MET A 74 -5.70 -11.99 -19.70
C MET A 74 -6.33 -12.98 -18.72
N GLU A 75 -6.27 -14.27 -19.01
CA GLU A 75 -6.74 -15.33 -18.12
C GLU A 75 -5.77 -15.69 -17.00
N GLN A 76 -4.51 -15.26 -17.07
CA GLN A 76 -3.50 -15.47 -16.02
C GLN A 76 -3.92 -14.81 -14.70
N ASP A 77 -3.89 -15.55 -13.61
CA ASP A 77 -4.40 -15.09 -12.30
C ASP A 77 -3.66 -13.86 -11.79
N THR A 78 -2.35 -13.80 -11.96
CA THR A 78 -1.51 -12.64 -11.60
C THR A 78 -1.93 -11.39 -12.38
N ILE A 79 -2.21 -11.52 -13.68
CA ILE A 79 -2.65 -10.40 -14.52
C ILE A 79 -4.04 -9.92 -14.08
N LYS A 80 -4.98 -10.84 -13.87
CA LYS A 80 -6.32 -10.51 -13.35
C LYS A 80 -6.27 -9.84 -11.98
N LEU A 81 -5.37 -10.30 -11.10
CA LEU A 81 -5.18 -9.70 -9.79
C LEU A 81 -4.74 -8.25 -9.93
N TYR A 82 -3.66 -7.98 -10.68
CA TYR A 82 -3.16 -6.61 -10.86
C TYR A 82 -4.17 -5.70 -11.58
N LEU A 83 -4.94 -6.19 -12.54
CA LEU A 83 -5.99 -5.39 -13.18
C LEU A 83 -7.06 -4.96 -12.18
N ARG A 84 -7.57 -5.89 -11.35
CA ARG A 84 -8.52 -5.57 -10.27
C ARG A 84 -7.94 -4.55 -9.30
N MET A 85 -6.65 -4.66 -8.95
CA MET A 85 -5.97 -3.70 -8.08
C MET A 85 -5.91 -2.29 -8.70
N GLN A 86 -5.64 -2.18 -10.01
CA GLN A 86 -5.59 -0.88 -10.69
C GLN A 86 -6.98 -0.24 -10.80
N GLU A 87 -8.01 -1.01 -11.18
CA GLU A 87 -9.39 -0.53 -11.23
C GLU A 87 -9.84 0.02 -9.87
N GLU A 88 -9.46 -0.67 -8.78
CA GLU A 88 -9.79 -0.23 -7.43
C GLU A 88 -9.01 1.01 -7.01
N LYS A 89 -7.72 1.10 -7.36
CA LYS A 89 -6.89 2.26 -7.11
C LYS A 89 -7.42 3.50 -7.81
N GLU A 90 -7.84 3.37 -9.07
CA GLU A 90 -8.48 4.44 -9.84
C GLU A 90 -9.78 4.89 -9.18
N ARG A 91 -10.66 3.96 -8.79
CA ARG A 91 -11.89 4.28 -8.06
C ARG A 91 -11.64 5.02 -6.74
N MET A 92 -10.67 4.57 -5.95
CA MET A 92 -10.32 5.25 -4.69
C MET A 92 -9.74 6.65 -4.93
N GLN A 93 -8.98 6.83 -6.01
CA GLN A 93 -8.44 8.13 -6.39
C GLN A 93 -9.55 9.09 -6.80
N GLU A 94 -10.51 8.64 -7.62
CA GLU A 94 -11.70 9.41 -7.99
C GLU A 94 -12.53 9.82 -6.76
N GLU A 95 -12.75 8.90 -5.82
CA GLU A 95 -13.47 9.18 -4.57
C GLU A 95 -12.73 10.21 -3.71
N LYS A 96 -11.40 10.12 -3.60
CA LYS A 96 -10.57 11.10 -2.89
C LYS A 96 -10.63 12.47 -3.53
N GLU A 97 -10.54 12.54 -4.86
CA GLU A 97 -10.64 13.80 -5.60
C GLU A 97 -12.02 14.45 -5.41
N LYS A 98 -13.09 13.65 -5.45
CA LYS A 98 -14.44 14.13 -5.16
C LYS A 98 -14.58 14.69 -3.75
N GLN A 99 -14.07 13.98 -2.74
CA GLN A 99 -14.09 14.45 -1.35
C GLN A 99 -13.26 15.72 -1.17
N GLN A 100 -12.08 15.82 -1.79
CA GLN A 100 -11.25 17.02 -1.74
C GLN A 100 -11.95 18.23 -2.38
N ASN A 101 -12.63 18.02 -3.51
CA ASN A 101 -13.41 19.05 -4.17
C ASN A 101 -14.59 19.53 -3.30
N GLU A 102 -15.30 18.61 -2.64
CA GLU A 102 -16.39 18.94 -1.71
C GLU A 102 -15.87 19.72 -0.49
N ILE A 103 -14.77 19.28 0.11
CA ILE A 103 -14.11 19.99 1.23
C ILE A 103 -13.69 21.40 0.79
N ALA A 104 -13.13 21.55 -0.42
CA ALA A 104 -12.72 22.85 -0.95
C ALA A 104 -13.94 23.79 -1.13
N GLN A 105 -15.06 23.27 -1.64
CA GLN A 105 -16.30 24.04 -1.79
C GLN A 105 -16.87 24.48 -0.43
N LEU A 106 -16.93 23.58 0.55
CA LEU A 106 -17.41 23.90 1.91
C LEU A 106 -16.52 24.95 2.57
N LYS A 107 -15.20 24.84 2.46
CA LYS A 107 -14.26 25.86 2.96
C LYS A 107 -14.50 27.22 2.31
N GLN A 108 -14.76 27.25 0.99
CA GLN A 108 -15.05 28.49 0.29
C GLN A 108 -16.39 29.12 0.75
N GLN A 109 -17.42 28.30 1.01
CA GLN A 109 -18.70 28.78 1.54
C GLN A 109 -18.56 29.33 2.96
N LEU A 110 -17.84 28.63 3.84
CA LEU A 110 -17.55 29.07 5.21
C LEU A 110 -16.79 30.42 5.22
N ALA A 111 -15.79 30.58 4.36
CA ALA A 111 -15.05 31.84 4.23
C ALA A 111 -15.95 33.02 3.80
N LYS A 112 -16.89 32.79 2.88
CA LYS A 112 -17.86 33.80 2.43
C LYS A 112 -18.89 34.18 3.51
N GLN A 113 -19.28 33.24 4.37
CA GLN A 113 -20.17 33.52 5.51
C GLN A 113 -19.47 34.34 6.60
N GLN A 114 -18.18 34.07 6.86
CA GLN A 114 -17.39 34.84 7.84
C GLN A 114 -17.08 36.28 7.38
N THR A 115 -17.05 36.57 6.07
CA THR A 115 -16.83 37.94 5.58
C THR A 115 -18.07 38.85 5.65
N GLN A 116 -19.27 38.29 5.87
CA GLN A 116 -20.51 39.06 5.99
C GLN A 116 -20.88 39.45 7.43
N SER A 117 -20.23 38.85 8.44
CA SER A 117 -20.45 39.17 9.87
C SER A 117 -19.64 40.37 10.40
N ASP A 118 -18.65 40.87 9.64
CA ASP A 118 -17.77 41.96 10.09
C ASP A 118 -18.12 43.36 9.53
N THR A 119 -19.23 43.51 8.79
CA THR A 119 -19.74 44.82 8.38
C THR A 119 -20.89 45.31 9.27
N SER A 120 -20.62 45.48 10.57
CA SER A 120 -21.33 46.50 11.35
C SER A 120 -20.45 47.04 12.48
N ASN A 121 -20.14 48.34 12.37
CA ASN A 121 -19.49 49.24 13.34
C ASN A 121 -17.97 49.14 13.56
N ALA A 122 -17.22 49.99 12.84
CA ALA A 122 -16.49 51.11 13.47
C ALA A 122 -15.86 52.04 12.40
N LYS A 123 -15.92 53.35 12.66
CA LYS A 123 -15.41 54.46 11.84
C LYS A 123 -13.87 54.48 11.77
N PRO A 124 -13.27 55.05 10.71
CA PRO A 124 -11.82 55.20 10.61
C PRO A 124 -11.34 56.43 11.40
N ILE A 125 -10.30 56.28 12.23
CA ILE A 125 -9.49 57.39 12.71
C ILE A 125 -8.05 57.17 12.27
N ASN A 126 -7.61 58.13 11.45
CA ASN A 126 -6.29 58.35 10.90
C ASN A 126 -5.40 59.05 11.93
N ILE A 127 -4.21 58.50 12.24
CA ILE A 127 -3.08 59.29 12.78
C ILE A 127 -1.77 58.78 12.17
N GLU A 128 -1.09 59.69 11.50
CA GLU A 128 0.21 59.58 10.83
C GLU A 128 1.43 59.47 11.78
N PRO A 129 2.61 59.07 11.25
CA PRO A 129 3.78 58.63 12.03
C PRO A 129 4.85 59.72 12.22
N LYS A 130 5.64 59.63 13.30
CA LYS A 130 6.95 60.31 13.38
C LYS A 130 8.05 59.43 13.96
N GLN A 131 9.06 59.25 13.12
CA GLN A 131 10.34 58.58 13.36
C GLN A 131 11.26 59.44 14.24
N GLN A 132 12.12 58.81 15.04
CA GLN A 132 13.42 59.41 15.35
C GLN A 132 14.52 58.34 15.47
N ARG A 133 15.60 58.64 14.76
CA ARG A 133 16.74 57.80 14.38
C ARG A 133 17.92 58.24 15.25
N ILE A 134 18.61 57.33 15.94
CA ILE A 134 20.00 57.57 16.36
C ILE A 134 20.82 56.32 16.03
N SER A 135 21.92 56.57 15.36
CA SER A 135 22.87 55.63 14.78
C SER A 135 24.18 55.72 15.56
N THR A 136 24.72 54.60 16.01
CA THR A 136 26.16 54.41 16.21
C THR A 136 26.57 52.99 15.80
N LYS A 137 27.61 52.90 14.98
CA LYS A 137 28.35 51.71 14.52
C LYS A 137 29.83 51.95 14.91
N PRO A 138 30.74 50.97 14.80
CA PRO A 138 30.71 49.56 15.25
C PRO A 138 32.07 49.15 15.91
N LYS A 139 32.20 47.90 16.42
CA LYS A 139 33.27 46.92 16.02
C LYS A 139 33.44 45.77 17.04
N VAL A 140 32.91 44.60 16.66
CA VAL A 140 33.46 43.22 16.69
C VAL A 140 33.89 42.62 18.04
N THR A 141 33.16 41.62 18.55
CA THR A 141 33.44 40.16 18.48
C THR A 141 32.59 39.44 19.54
N SER A 142 31.61 38.61 19.16
CA SER A 142 31.06 37.59 20.07
C SER A 142 30.23 36.53 19.34
N GLU A 143 30.36 35.31 19.84
CA GLU A 143 29.73 34.04 19.48
C GLU A 143 28.18 34.10 19.40
N PRO A 144 27.51 33.23 18.63
CA PRO A 144 26.06 33.11 18.72
C PRO A 144 25.64 31.97 19.67
N LYS A 145 25.01 32.34 20.78
CA LYS A 145 24.13 31.47 21.59
C LYS A 145 22.72 32.06 21.58
N ILE A 146 21.78 31.27 21.05
CA ILE A 146 20.33 31.22 21.34
C ILE A 146 19.50 32.50 21.05
N MET A 147 18.71 32.44 19.99
CA MET A 147 17.46 33.21 19.86
C MET A 147 16.30 32.26 19.61
N ILE A 148 15.28 32.41 20.45
CA ILE A 148 14.00 31.70 20.45
C ILE A 148 13.12 32.37 19.40
N GLU A 149 12.62 31.60 18.43
CA GLU A 149 11.55 32.04 17.52
C GLU A 149 10.17 31.81 18.18
N PRO A 150 9.21 32.73 18.00
CA PRO A 150 7.84 32.57 18.49
C PRO A 150 7.08 31.46 17.72
N PRO A 151 6.07 30.83 18.34
CA PRO A 151 5.46 29.61 17.81
C PRO A 151 4.60 29.91 16.59
N VAL A 152 4.98 29.32 15.45
CA VAL A 152 4.10 29.16 14.29
C VAL A 152 3.00 28.18 14.69
N THR A 153 1.76 28.67 14.79
CA THR A 153 0.58 27.86 15.05
C THR A 153 0.39 26.87 13.90
N GLN A 154 0.86 25.64 14.10
CA GLN A 154 0.57 24.52 13.22
C GLN A 154 -0.89 24.13 13.41
N VAL A 155 -1.75 24.63 12.51
CA VAL A 155 -3.10 24.08 12.35
C VAL A 155 -2.92 22.68 11.76
N THR A 156 -3.19 21.68 12.59
CA THR A 156 -2.98 20.27 12.32
C THR A 156 -3.84 19.82 11.15
N VAL A 157 -3.22 19.40 10.05
CA VAL A 157 -3.88 18.58 9.04
C VAL A 157 -3.99 17.17 9.63
N THR A 158 -5.05 16.91 10.38
CA THR A 158 -5.40 15.56 10.81
C THR A 158 -5.81 14.78 9.57
N GLN A 159 -4.86 14.09 8.93
CA GLN A 159 -5.20 13.01 8.02
C GLN A 159 -5.99 11.98 8.83
N VAL A 160 -7.26 11.80 8.50
CA VAL A 160 -8.11 10.78 9.11
C VAL A 160 -7.54 9.41 8.69
N ARG A 161 -6.65 8.83 9.51
CA ARG A 161 -6.33 7.41 9.39
C ARG A 161 -7.64 6.66 9.66
N LYS A 162 -8.03 5.75 8.77
CA LYS A 162 -9.12 4.81 9.03
C LYS A 162 -8.60 3.85 10.11
N VAL A 163 -8.88 4.17 11.37
CA VAL A 163 -8.41 3.39 12.52
C VAL A 163 -9.24 2.11 12.57
N LEU A 164 -8.56 0.96 12.51
CA LEU A 164 -9.18 -0.32 12.79
C LEU A 164 -9.39 -0.45 14.30
N SER A 165 -10.57 -0.88 14.71
CA SER A 165 -10.88 -1.14 16.12
C SER A 165 -11.25 -2.62 16.31
N PRO A 166 -10.91 -3.25 17.44
CA PRO A 166 -11.33 -4.62 17.70
C PRO A 166 -12.86 -4.77 17.66
N VAL A 167 -13.32 -5.88 17.10
CA VAL A 167 -14.72 -6.30 17.17
C VAL A 167 -15.05 -6.67 18.61
N GLU A 168 -16.13 -6.10 19.16
CA GLU A 168 -16.61 -6.46 20.50
C GLU A 168 -16.92 -7.96 20.58
N SER A 169 -16.29 -8.64 21.53
CA SER A 169 -16.44 -10.08 21.75
C SER A 169 -16.03 -10.45 23.18
N GLU A 170 -16.39 -11.66 23.63
CA GLU A 170 -16.00 -12.16 24.94
C GLU A 170 -14.47 -12.34 25.08
N VAL A 171 -13.75 -12.44 23.97
CA VAL A 171 -12.27 -12.50 23.95
C VAL A 171 -11.65 -11.28 24.63
N LEU A 172 -12.26 -10.10 24.47
CA LEU A 172 -11.76 -8.85 25.07
C LEU A 172 -11.77 -8.86 26.60
N GLN A 173 -12.46 -9.79 27.26
CA GLN A 173 -12.37 -9.94 28.72
C GLN A 173 -10.99 -10.46 29.15
N ASP A 174 -10.36 -11.26 28.29
CA ASP A 174 -9.04 -11.87 28.54
C ASP A 174 -7.89 -10.99 28.03
N VAL A 175 -8.18 -9.96 27.23
CA VAL A 175 -7.18 -9.05 26.65
C VAL A 175 -7.17 -7.71 27.38
N GLU A 176 -5.99 -7.22 27.73
CA GLU A 176 -5.74 -5.83 28.10
C GLU A 176 -5.39 -5.01 26.85
N VAL A 177 -6.06 -3.86 26.68
CA VAL A 177 -5.88 -2.99 25.53
C VAL A 177 -5.26 -1.67 26.00
N ASN A 178 -4.08 -1.33 25.47
CA ASN A 178 -3.40 -0.06 25.72
C ASN A 178 -2.98 0.58 24.40
N GLY A 179 -3.84 1.47 23.87
CA GLY A 179 -3.66 2.03 22.52
C GLY A 179 -3.76 0.93 21.47
N ASP A 180 -2.70 0.77 20.69
CA ASP A 180 -2.58 -0.27 19.64
C ASP A 180 -1.93 -1.57 20.15
N THR A 181 -1.66 -1.66 21.46
CA THR A 181 -1.08 -2.85 22.09
C THR A 181 -2.17 -3.71 22.74
N TYR A 182 -2.15 -5.00 22.42
CA TYR A 182 -3.10 -6.00 22.91
C TYR A 182 -2.34 -7.08 23.67
N THR A 183 -2.57 -7.19 24.97
CA THR A 183 -1.87 -8.15 25.85
C THR A 183 -2.87 -9.18 26.37
N ASN A 184 -2.65 -10.46 26.05
CA ASN A 184 -3.45 -11.51 26.66
C ASN A 184 -3.05 -11.67 28.15
N LYS A 185 -4.01 -11.51 29.06
CA LYS A 185 -3.80 -11.67 30.51
C LYS A 185 -3.91 -13.11 30.98
N LYS A 186 -4.25 -14.03 30.08
CA LYS A 186 -4.41 -15.46 30.37
C LYS A 186 -3.54 -16.27 29.42
N ASP A 187 -3.13 -17.44 29.87
CA ASP A 187 -2.43 -18.42 29.06
C ASP A 187 -3.44 -19.24 28.25
N ASN A 188 -4.17 -18.57 27.35
CA ASN A 188 -5.18 -19.17 26.48
C ASN A 188 -5.11 -18.60 25.06
N HIS A 189 -5.81 -19.23 24.12
CA HIS A 189 -5.97 -18.65 22.79
C HIS A 189 -6.94 -17.45 22.82
N SER A 190 -6.50 -16.33 22.26
CA SER A 190 -7.28 -15.11 22.10
C SER A 190 -7.16 -14.60 20.67
N THR A 191 -8.21 -14.79 19.87
CA THR A 191 -8.24 -14.35 18.47
C THR A 191 -9.06 -13.06 18.35
N LEU A 192 -8.41 -11.97 17.93
CA LEU A 192 -9.05 -10.67 17.75
C LEU A 192 -9.43 -10.44 16.29
N LEU A 193 -10.67 -9.99 16.07
CA LEU A 193 -11.15 -9.48 14.77
C LEU A 193 -11.19 -7.95 14.82
N TYR A 194 -11.13 -7.30 13.66
CA TYR A 194 -11.11 -5.84 13.55
C TYR A 194 -12.22 -5.31 12.64
N ASN A 195 -12.72 -4.11 12.98
CA ASN A 195 -13.70 -3.33 12.25
C ASN A 195 -13.10 -2.00 11.76
N PRO A 196 -13.65 -1.38 10.70
CA PRO A 196 -14.74 -1.91 9.88
C PRO A 196 -14.28 -3.08 9.00
N VAL A 197 -15.22 -3.93 8.59
CA VAL A 197 -14.98 -4.97 7.58
C VAL A 197 -14.42 -4.32 6.31
N ILE A 198 -13.31 -4.86 5.80
CA ILE A 198 -12.71 -4.43 4.55
C ILE A 198 -13.45 -5.14 3.41
N ASN A 199 -14.42 -4.43 2.82
CA ASN A 199 -15.22 -4.95 1.70
C ASN A 199 -14.89 -4.29 0.35
N LYS A 200 -14.02 -3.28 0.36
CA LYS A 200 -13.50 -2.52 -0.78
C LYS A 200 -12.16 -1.89 -0.38
N GLY A 201 -11.27 -1.78 -1.34
CA GLY A 201 -9.92 -1.26 -1.21
C GLY A 201 -8.92 -2.32 -0.77
N ILE A 202 -7.65 -2.05 -1.04
CA ILE A 202 -6.51 -2.72 -0.42
C ILE A 202 -6.17 -1.97 0.87
N VAL A 203 -6.06 -2.71 1.97
CA VAL A 203 -5.73 -2.14 3.28
C VAL A 203 -4.49 -2.85 3.80
N THR A 204 -3.40 -2.09 3.92
CA THR A 204 -2.20 -2.58 4.57
C THR A 204 -2.34 -2.47 6.08
N ILE A 205 -2.19 -3.59 6.79
CA ILE A 205 -2.12 -3.66 8.25
C ILE A 205 -0.72 -4.12 8.62
N GLU A 206 -0.04 -3.35 9.45
CA GLU A 206 1.25 -3.75 10.02
C GLU A 206 1.05 -4.21 11.47
N VAL A 207 1.47 -5.43 11.76
CA VAL A 207 1.41 -6.04 13.09
C VAL A 207 2.83 -6.22 13.61
N LEU A 208 3.08 -5.75 14.83
CA LEU A 208 4.32 -5.98 15.56
C LEU A 208 4.11 -7.13 16.54
N ASN A 209 4.86 -8.22 16.39
CA ASN A 209 4.97 -9.25 17.41
C ASN A 209 5.77 -8.66 18.59
N VAL A 210 5.10 -8.33 19.69
CA VAL A 210 5.77 -7.86 20.92
C VAL A 210 6.31 -9.04 21.71
N GLU A 211 5.47 -10.07 21.89
CA GLU A 211 5.79 -11.30 22.63
C GLU A 211 4.78 -12.38 22.19
N ASP A 212 5.28 -13.55 21.79
CA ASP A 212 4.50 -14.78 21.52
C ASP A 212 3.25 -14.64 20.61
N LEU A 213 3.28 -13.77 19.59
CA LEU A 213 2.23 -13.74 18.57
C LEU A 213 2.22 -15.03 17.74
N ILE A 214 1.13 -15.79 17.81
CA ILE A 214 1.03 -17.11 17.17
C ILE A 214 0.71 -17.01 15.67
N ALA A 215 -0.19 -16.10 15.30
CA ALA A 215 -0.69 -15.99 13.94
C ALA A 215 -1.30 -14.61 13.64
N VAL A 216 -1.31 -14.25 12.36
CA VAL A 216 -2.12 -13.17 11.79
C VAL A 216 -2.91 -13.70 10.60
N GLY A 217 -3.95 -13.00 10.13
CA GLY A 217 -4.73 -13.52 9.02
C GLY A 217 -5.95 -12.69 8.64
N ILE A 218 -6.68 -13.21 7.65
CA ILE A 218 -7.92 -12.65 7.13
C ILE A 218 -9.04 -13.64 7.44
N ALA A 219 -10.17 -13.15 7.93
CA ALA A 219 -11.35 -13.95 8.18
C ALA A 219 -12.55 -13.36 7.45
N ASP A 220 -13.44 -14.23 6.96
CA ASP A 220 -14.74 -13.85 6.43
C ASP A 220 -15.56 -13.10 7.48
N GLU A 221 -16.39 -12.15 7.04
CA GLU A 221 -17.16 -11.28 7.93
C GLU A 221 -18.16 -12.05 8.83
N SER A 222 -18.50 -13.30 8.49
CA SER A 222 -19.38 -14.14 9.30
C SER A 222 -18.68 -14.80 10.49
N VAL A 223 -17.35 -14.79 10.54
CA VAL A 223 -16.57 -15.46 11.59
C VAL A 223 -16.63 -14.66 12.89
N ARG A 224 -16.81 -15.35 14.02
CA ARG A 224 -16.73 -14.77 15.36
C ARG A 224 -15.90 -15.70 16.22
N TYR A 225 -15.08 -15.17 17.12
CA TYR A 225 -14.32 -15.99 18.08
C TYR A 225 -14.83 -15.75 19.50
N GLY A 226 -14.93 -16.84 20.25
CA GLY A 226 -15.18 -16.87 21.68
C GLY A 226 -13.88 -17.06 22.46
N ARG A 227 -14.01 -17.19 23.76
CA ARG A 227 -12.85 -17.35 24.66
C ARG A 227 -12.17 -18.71 24.45
N ASN A 228 -10.83 -18.73 24.50
CA ASN A 228 -9.99 -19.92 24.30
C ASN A 228 -10.05 -20.52 22.89
N GLU A 229 -10.50 -19.77 21.88
CA GLU A 229 -10.54 -20.21 20.49
C GLU A 229 -9.41 -19.59 19.67
N GLY A 230 -8.66 -20.43 18.98
CA GLY A 230 -7.67 -20.03 17.99
C GLY A 230 -8.28 -19.84 16.61
N PRO A 231 -7.54 -19.26 15.65
CA PRO A 231 -8.03 -19.04 14.29
C PRO A 231 -8.59 -20.32 13.63
N TRP A 232 -7.90 -21.45 13.80
CA TRP A 232 -8.24 -22.75 13.21
C TRP A 232 -9.59 -23.33 13.66
N ASP A 233 -10.14 -22.88 14.79
CA ASP A 233 -11.40 -23.42 15.33
C ASP A 233 -12.63 -23.02 14.48
N ARG A 234 -12.47 -22.13 13.49
CA ARG A 234 -13.55 -21.63 12.63
C ARG A 234 -13.59 -22.21 11.22
N GLY A 235 -12.73 -23.20 10.95
CA GLY A 235 -12.67 -23.88 9.67
C GLY A 235 -11.87 -23.10 8.62
N TRP A 236 -11.16 -23.83 7.76
CA TRP A 236 -10.24 -23.26 6.77
C TRP A 236 -10.94 -22.64 5.55
N ASP A 237 -12.23 -22.90 5.36
CA ASP A 237 -13.04 -22.34 4.27
C ASP A 237 -13.35 -20.85 4.43
N LYS A 238 -13.17 -20.31 5.64
CA LYS A 238 -13.50 -18.91 5.98
C LYS A 238 -12.33 -18.08 6.46
N ILE A 239 -11.14 -18.66 6.53
CA ILE A 239 -9.96 -17.98 7.07
C ILE A 239 -8.74 -18.23 6.17
N VAL A 240 -7.86 -17.24 6.14
CA VAL A 240 -6.47 -17.38 5.71
C VAL A 240 -5.61 -17.04 6.92
N GLN A 241 -4.71 -17.94 7.31
CA GLN A 241 -3.84 -17.74 8.47
C GLN A 241 -2.38 -17.76 8.03
N TYR A 242 -1.58 -16.84 8.55
CA TYR A 242 -0.13 -16.85 8.50
C TYR A 242 0.43 -17.10 9.90
N ASP A 243 1.10 -18.23 10.11
CA ASP A 243 1.59 -18.64 11.41
C ASP A 243 3.04 -18.19 11.70
N LEU A 244 3.43 -18.26 12.97
CA LEU A 244 4.76 -17.88 13.44
C LEU A 244 5.92 -18.66 12.76
N PHE A 245 5.64 -19.81 12.14
CA PHE A 245 6.61 -20.61 11.38
C PHE A 245 6.68 -20.26 9.89
N GLY A 246 5.94 -19.24 9.45
CA GLY A 246 5.91 -18.78 8.07
C GLY A 246 5.03 -19.64 7.16
N TYR A 247 4.12 -20.42 7.72
CA TYR A 247 3.17 -21.21 6.95
C TYR A 247 1.89 -20.44 6.72
N ILE A 248 1.39 -20.50 5.48
CA ILE A 248 0.07 -19.95 5.13
C ILE A 248 -0.91 -21.12 5.02
N TYR A 249 -2.01 -21.01 5.76
CA TYR A 249 -3.09 -21.97 5.78
C TYR A 249 -4.35 -21.35 5.18
N HIS A 250 -4.94 -22.07 4.22
CA HIS A 250 -6.27 -21.84 3.66
C HIS A 250 -6.79 -23.19 3.14
N ILE A 251 -7.96 -23.23 2.47
CA ILE A 251 -8.48 -24.46 1.88
C ILE A 251 -7.41 -25.23 1.07
N GLY A 252 -7.18 -26.49 1.44
CA GLY A 252 -6.22 -27.37 0.76
C GLY A 252 -4.88 -27.51 1.49
N ASP A 253 -3.81 -27.62 0.72
CA ASP A 253 -2.46 -27.85 1.23
C ASP A 253 -1.85 -26.57 1.82
N GLU A 254 -1.05 -26.72 2.88
CA GLU A 254 -0.33 -25.61 3.50
C GLU A 254 0.78 -25.07 2.59
N ILE A 255 0.89 -23.74 2.50
CA ILE A 255 1.95 -23.07 1.73
C ILE A 255 3.14 -22.83 2.66
N LYS A 256 4.31 -23.34 2.25
CA LYS A 256 5.57 -23.26 3.00
C LYS A 256 6.59 -22.37 2.28
N GLY A 257 7.64 -21.98 3.02
CA GLY A 257 8.81 -21.29 2.48
C GLY A 257 8.85 -19.79 2.76
N ASN A 258 7.88 -19.24 3.48
CA ASN A 258 7.90 -17.84 3.91
C ASN A 258 8.73 -17.64 5.18
N SER A 259 9.03 -16.38 5.50
CA SER A 259 9.83 -15.99 6.66
C SER A 259 9.07 -16.13 7.98
N LYS A 260 9.63 -16.85 8.94
CA LYS A 260 9.11 -16.96 10.30
C LYS A 260 9.05 -15.59 10.99
N PHE A 261 8.11 -15.42 11.92
CA PHE A 261 8.01 -14.22 12.79
C PHE A 261 7.96 -14.56 14.28
N ASN A 262 8.39 -15.76 14.65
CA ASN A 262 8.45 -16.26 16.03
C ASN A 262 9.52 -15.61 16.92
N VAL A 263 10.10 -14.49 16.49
CA VAL A 263 11.08 -13.71 17.24
C VAL A 263 10.42 -12.41 17.67
N ASP A 264 10.53 -12.06 18.94
CA ASP A 264 10.01 -10.81 19.47
C ASP A 264 10.59 -9.60 18.71
N GLY A 265 9.73 -8.63 18.43
CA GLY A 265 10.03 -7.48 17.59
C GLY A 265 9.85 -7.71 16.08
N SER A 266 9.48 -8.91 15.64
CA SER A 266 9.15 -9.17 14.23
C SER A 266 7.96 -8.34 13.76
N ARG A 267 8.03 -7.81 12.54
CA ARG A 267 6.96 -7.03 11.91
C ARG A 267 6.37 -7.77 10.73
N ILE A 268 5.05 -7.83 10.66
CA ILE A 268 4.30 -8.52 9.62
C ILE A 268 3.39 -7.49 8.95
N GLY A 269 3.56 -7.29 7.65
CA GLY A 269 2.62 -6.53 6.82
C GLY A 269 1.65 -7.47 6.15
N MET A 270 0.34 -7.20 6.28
CA MET A 270 -0.72 -7.86 5.52
C MET A 270 -1.31 -6.83 4.56
N GLU A 271 -1.49 -7.18 3.29
CA GLU A 271 -2.09 -6.33 2.25
C GLU A 271 -3.13 -7.09 1.42
#